data_AF-A0A2I0HQL8-F1
#
_entry.id   AF-A0A2I0HQL8-F1
#
_cell.length_a   1.000
_cell.length_b   1.000
_cell.length_c   1.000
_cell.angle_alpha   90.00
_cell.angle_beta   90.00
_cell.angle_gamma   90.00
#
_symmetry.space_group_name_H-M   'P 1'
#
loop_
_entity.id
_entity.type
_entity.pdbx_description
1 polymer ?
#
loop_
_entity_poly.entity_id
_entity_poly.type
_entity_poly.pdbx_seq_one_letter_code
_entity_poly.pdbx_strand_id
1 'polypeptide(L)'
;MDPRRSLSSRPPAAVSSILFLCLFLIHGAQSFYLPGVAPEDFQKGDVLKVKVNKLTSIKTQLPYSYYSLPHCKPKKIVDSAENLGEVLRGDRIENSPYT
;
A
#
# COMPACT_ATOMS: atom_id res chain seq x y z
N MET A 1 -60.01 -29.69 -1.44
CA MET A 1 -59.38 -28.92 -0.34
C MET A 1 -57.87 -29.01 -0.56
N ASP A 2 -57.28 -27.97 -1.15
CA ASP A 2 -55.82 -27.88 -1.41
C ASP A 2 -55.22 -26.93 -0.35
N PRO A 3 -54.23 -27.32 0.47
CA PRO A 3 -53.71 -26.52 1.58
C PRO A 3 -52.69 -25.44 1.16
N ARG A 4 -52.69 -25.00 -0.11
CA ARG A 4 -51.84 -23.90 -0.59
C ARG A 4 -52.54 -22.55 -0.45
N ARG A 5 -52.63 -22.02 0.77
CA ARG A 5 -52.84 -20.58 0.99
C ARG A 5 -51.54 -19.95 1.48
N SER A 6 -50.83 -19.35 0.52
CA SER A 6 -50.22 -18.02 0.62
C SER A 6 -50.01 -17.47 2.03
N LEU A 7 -48.76 -17.38 2.47
CA LEU A 7 -48.35 -16.35 3.41
C LEU A 7 -47.01 -15.76 2.97
N SER A 8 -47.08 -14.84 2.01
CA SER A 8 -46.05 -13.83 1.77
C SER A 8 -45.92 -12.99 3.04
N SER A 9 -45.00 -13.35 3.94
CA SER A 9 -44.70 -12.56 5.13
C SER A 9 -44.01 -11.26 4.72
N ARG A 10 -44.69 -10.13 4.90
CA ARG A 10 -44.04 -8.82 4.76
C ARG A 10 -42.95 -8.72 5.83
N PRO A 11 -41.72 -8.30 5.48
CA PRO A 11 -40.68 -8.13 6.49
C PRO A 11 -41.14 -7.10 7.53
N PRO A 12 -40.79 -7.28 8.83
CA PRO A 12 -41.10 -6.31 9.87
C PRO A 12 -40.61 -4.91 9.47
N ALA A 13 -41.36 -3.85 9.77
CA ALA A 13 -40.99 -2.48 9.41
C ALA A 13 -39.56 -2.10 9.87
N ALA A 14 -39.11 -2.64 11.00
CA ALA A 14 -37.75 -2.49 11.50
C ALA A 14 -36.68 -3.02 10.53
N VAL A 15 -36.95 -4.14 9.86
CA VAL A 15 -36.04 -4.74 8.87
C VAL A 15 -35.90 -3.84 7.65
N SER A 16 -37.01 -3.22 7.21
CA SER A 16 -37.00 -2.24 6.14
C SER A 16 -36.16 -1.00 6.50
N SER A 17 -36.37 -0.44 7.71
CA SER A 17 -35.62 0.73 8.18
C SER A 17 -34.12 0.47 8.32
N ILE A 18 -33.73 -0.71 8.81
CA ILE A 18 -32.32 -1.11 8.92
C ILE A 18 -31.68 -1.20 7.52
N LEU A 19 -32.38 -1.77 6.54
CA LEU A 19 -31.88 -1.87 5.17
C LEU A 19 -31.64 -0.49 4.53
N PHE A 20 -32.59 0.44 4.70
CA PHE A 20 -32.43 1.81 4.21
C PHE A 20 -31.25 2.53 4.85
N LEU A 21 -31.04 2.34 6.16
CA LEU A 21 -29.88 2.89 6.86
C LEU A 21 -28.56 2.33 6.32
N CYS A 22 -28.48 1.02 6.11
CA CYS A 22 -27.29 0.39 5.51
C CYS A 22 -27.00 0.93 4.10
N LEU A 23 -28.02 1.06 3.25
CA LEU A 23 -27.88 1.61 1.90
C LEU A 23 -27.42 3.07 1.92
N PHE A 24 -27.90 3.86 2.87
CA PHE A 24 -27.46 5.25 3.05
C PHE A 24 -25.99 5.33 3.47
N LEU A 25 -25.54 4.44 4.36
CA LEU A 25 -24.14 4.39 4.82
C LEU A 25 -23.15 3.99 3.70
N ILE A 26 -23.57 3.16 2.75
CA ILE A 26 -22.71 2.71 1.64
C ILE A 26 -22.45 3.84 0.63
N HIS A 27 -23.37 4.79 0.46
CA HIS A 27 -23.21 5.91 -0.49
C HIS A 27 -22.02 6.83 -0.16
N GLY A 28 -21.60 6.89 1.11
CA GLY A 28 -20.45 7.68 1.56
C GLY A 28 -19.13 6.92 1.59
N ALA A 29 -19.12 5.63 1.28
CA ALA A 29 -17.91 4.82 1.36
C ALA A 29 -16.98 5.14 0.17
N GLN A 30 -15.77 5.60 0.47
CA GLN A 30 -14.67 5.70 -0.48
C GLN A 30 -13.67 4.60 -0.16
N SER A 31 -13.49 3.66 -1.06
CA SER A 31 -12.47 2.63 -0.95
C SER A 31 -11.54 2.70 -2.15
N PHE A 32 -10.27 2.43 -1.90
CA PHE A 32 -9.27 2.28 -2.93
C PHE A 32 -8.53 0.97 -2.67
N TYR A 33 -8.42 0.15 -3.71
CA TYR A 33 -7.57 -1.03 -3.68
C TYR A 33 -6.13 -0.60 -3.92
N LEU A 34 -5.22 -1.03 -3.07
CA LEU A 34 -3.79 -0.85 -3.26
C LEU A 34 -3.26 -2.01 -4.11
N PRO A 35 -2.98 -1.81 -5.41
CA PRO A 35 -2.32 -2.82 -6.21
C PRO A 35 -0.92 -3.09 -5.62
N GLY A 36 -0.51 -4.35 -5.69
CA GLY A 36 0.88 -4.72 -5.41
C GLY A 36 1.85 -4.07 -6.40
N VAL A 37 3.12 -4.01 -6.04
CA VAL A 37 4.18 -3.55 -6.94
C VAL A 37 4.52 -4.70 -7.90
N ALA A 38 4.43 -4.45 -9.21
CA ALA A 38 4.88 -5.43 -10.20
C ALA A 38 6.41 -5.54 -10.16
N PRO A 39 6.98 -6.76 -10.23
CA PRO A 39 8.42 -6.92 -10.36
C PRO A 39 8.90 -6.31 -11.68
N GLU A 40 10.11 -5.75 -11.67
CA GLU A 40 10.81 -5.29 -12.87
C GLU A 40 11.66 -6.44 -13.41
N ASP A 41 11.42 -6.82 -14.67
CA ASP A 41 12.19 -7.87 -15.35
C ASP A 41 13.39 -7.24 -16.05
N PHE A 42 14.57 -7.82 -15.84
CA PHE A 42 15.83 -7.37 -16.47
C PHE A 42 16.38 -8.44 -17.41
N GLN A 43 16.85 -8.01 -18.57
CA GLN A 43 17.59 -8.83 -19.51
C GLN A 43 19.10 -8.61 -19.39
N LYS A 44 19.87 -9.53 -19.98
CA LYS A 44 21.33 -9.42 -19.98
C LYS A 44 21.76 -8.19 -20.77
N GLY A 45 22.48 -7.29 -20.10
CA GLY A 45 22.94 -6.02 -20.67
C GLY A 45 22.11 -4.81 -20.29
N ASP A 46 20.98 -5.02 -19.59
CA ASP A 46 20.18 -3.91 -19.08
C ASP A 46 20.91 -3.16 -17.96
N VAL A 47 20.63 -1.86 -17.87
CA VAL A 47 21.21 -0.98 -16.85
C VAL A 47 20.48 -1.20 -15.52
N LEU A 48 21.20 -1.66 -14.51
CA LEU A 48 20.64 -1.90 -13.18
C LEU A 48 20.83 -0.67 -12.29
N LYS A 49 19.76 0.06 -12.02
CA LYS A 49 19.83 1.21 -11.10
C LYS A 49 19.88 0.74 -9.66
N VAL A 50 21.06 0.76 -9.06
CA VAL A 50 21.23 0.42 -7.64
C VAL A 50 20.78 1.61 -6.77
N LYS A 51 19.89 1.34 -5.82
CA LYS A 51 19.33 2.32 -4.87
C LYS A 51 19.73 1.95 -3.44
N VAL A 52 19.67 2.93 -2.54
CA VAL A 52 20.02 2.77 -1.11
C VAL A 52 18.88 3.26 -0.23
N ASN A 53 18.78 2.76 1.01
CA ASN A 53 17.75 3.19 1.97
C ASN A 53 18.42 3.72 3.25
N LYS A 54 18.55 2.85 4.27
CA LYS A 54 19.07 3.21 5.59
C LYS A 54 20.13 2.22 6.05
N LEU A 55 21.05 2.68 6.89
CA LEU A 55 22.02 1.83 7.58
C LEU A 55 21.35 1.29 8.84
N THR A 56 21.32 -0.03 8.97
CA THR A 56 20.85 -0.75 10.15
C THR A 56 22.01 -1.54 10.77
N SER A 57 21.92 -1.80 12.06
CA SER A 57 22.93 -2.59 12.79
C SER A 57 22.22 -3.56 13.71
N ILE A 58 22.79 -4.76 13.87
CA ILE A 58 22.30 -5.75 14.83
C ILE A 58 22.49 -5.31 16.29
N LYS A 59 23.36 -4.31 16.54
CA LYS A 59 23.68 -3.84 17.89
C LYS A 59 22.82 -2.66 18.34
N THR A 60 22.30 -1.87 17.41
CA THR A 60 21.62 -0.61 17.71
C THR A 60 20.30 -0.52 16.97
N GLN A 61 19.23 -0.16 17.68
CA GLN A 61 17.88 -0.13 17.12
C GLN A 61 17.59 1.11 16.24
N LEU A 62 18.49 2.10 16.24
CA LEU A 62 18.29 3.35 15.49
C LEU A 62 18.92 3.23 14.10
N PRO A 63 18.12 3.33 13.02
CA PRO A 63 18.64 3.40 11.67
C PRO A 63 19.23 4.79 11.38
N TYR A 64 20.30 4.82 10.60
CA TYR A 64 20.92 6.06 10.13
C TYR A 64 20.71 6.24 8.62
N SER A 65 20.75 7.48 8.13
CA SER A 65 20.78 7.76 6.69
C SER A 65 21.99 7.06 6.05
N TYR A 66 21.82 6.52 4.83
CA TYR A 66 22.88 5.83 4.10
C TYR A 66 24.16 6.65 3.97
N TYR A 67 24.04 7.95 3.70
CA TYR A 67 25.17 8.87 3.51
C TYR A 67 25.66 9.55 4.79
N SER A 68 25.22 9.09 5.96
CA SER A 68 25.72 9.59 7.26
C SER A 68 27.17 9.20 7.52
N LEU A 69 27.62 8.07 6.95
CA LEU A 69 29.00 7.59 7.02
C LEU A 69 29.83 8.09 5.81
N PRO A 70 31.17 8.10 5.92
CA PRO A 70 32.06 8.59 4.87
C PRO A 70 32.23 7.58 3.72
N HIS A 71 31.13 7.27 3.03
CA HIS A 71 31.11 6.41 1.84
C HIS A 71 31.12 7.24 0.55
N CYS A 72 31.23 6.56 -0.60
CA CYS A 72 31.09 7.18 -1.91
C CYS A 72 29.70 7.80 -2.05
N LYS A 73 29.64 9.04 -2.55
CA LYS A 73 28.38 9.78 -2.76
C LYS A 73 28.22 10.15 -4.23
N PRO A 74 27.03 10.03 -4.81
CA PRO A 74 26.77 10.55 -6.15
C PRO A 74 26.86 12.09 -6.15
N LYS A 75 27.06 12.69 -7.33
CA LYS A 75 27.14 14.17 -7.48
C LYS A 75 25.88 14.88 -6.97
N LYS A 76 24.73 14.24 -7.12
CA LYS A 76 23.42 14.70 -6.64
C LYS A 76 22.68 13.52 -6.01
N ILE A 77 22.14 13.74 -4.82
CA ILE A 77 21.26 12.80 -4.13
C ILE A 77 19.81 13.15 -4.52
N VAL A 78 19.07 12.14 -4.93
CA VAL A 78 17.68 12.23 -5.41
C VAL A 78 16.87 11.12 -4.73
N ASP A 79 15.74 11.51 -4.14
CA ASP A 79 14.79 10.60 -3.51
C ASP A 79 13.93 9.89 -4.57
N SER A 80 13.70 8.58 -4.40
CA SER A 80 12.92 7.72 -5.32
C SER A 80 12.06 6.73 -4.52
N ALA A 81 10.88 7.15 -4.08
CA ALA A 81 9.92 6.23 -3.47
C ALA A 81 9.20 5.41 -4.55
N GLU A 82 9.19 4.07 -4.44
CA GLU A 82 8.61 3.20 -5.47
C GLU A 82 7.17 2.83 -5.16
N ASN A 83 6.81 2.73 -3.88
CA ASN A 83 5.48 2.29 -3.48
C ASN A 83 4.93 3.00 -2.25
N LEU A 84 3.60 2.98 -2.09
CA LEU A 84 2.93 3.61 -0.96
C LEU A 84 3.37 3.02 0.39
N GLY A 85 3.70 1.72 0.43
CA GLY A 85 4.16 1.07 1.65
C GLY A 85 5.49 1.64 2.17
N GLU A 86 6.42 1.93 1.29
CA GLU A 86 7.70 2.60 1.61
C GLU A 86 7.47 4.02 2.13
N VAL A 87 6.56 4.76 1.50
CA VAL A 87 6.19 6.11 1.94
C VAL A 87 5.59 6.08 3.35
N LEU A 88 4.65 5.16 3.61
CA LEU A 88 4.00 5.03 4.93
C LEU A 88 4.96 4.57 6.03
N ARG A 89 6.00 3.80 5.68
CA ARG A 89 7.08 3.41 6.61
C ARG A 89 8.10 4.52 6.83
N GLY A 90 8.03 5.61 6.07
CA GLY A 90 9.02 6.68 6.09
C GLY A 90 10.39 6.24 5.55
N ASP A 91 10.40 5.29 4.60
CA ASP A 91 11.63 4.91 3.90
C ASP A 91 12.11 6.08 3.03
N ARG A 92 13.43 6.30 3.04
CA ARG A 92 14.09 7.30 2.19
C ARG A 92 15.00 6.56 1.24
N ILE A 93 14.42 6.19 0.10
CA ILE A 93 15.15 5.51 -0.96
C ILE A 93 15.88 6.57 -1.79
N GLU A 94 17.19 6.49 -1.88
CA GLU A 94 18.06 7.44 -2.56
C GLU A 94 18.87 6.73 -3.67
N ASN A 95 19.32 7.48 -4.69
CA ASN A 95 20.15 6.91 -5.75
C ASN A 95 21.56 6.57 -5.25
N SER A 96 22.10 5.41 -5.63
CA SER A 96 23.49 5.05 -5.33
C SER A 96 24.47 5.58 -6.40
N PRO A 97 25.79 5.59 -6.14
CA PRO A 97 26.80 5.85 -7.16
C PRO A 97 27.10 4.63 -8.06
N TYR A 98 26.39 3.51 -7.89
CA TYR A 98 26.62 2.25 -8.59
C TYR A 98 25.53 1.98 -9.63
N THR A 99 25.92 1.31 -10.72
CA THR A 99 25.08 0.95 -11.88
C THR A 99 25.47 -0.42 -12.42
#